data_AF-A0A941EGQ9-F1
#
_entry.id   AF-A0A941EGQ9-F1
#
_cell.length_a   1.000
_cell.length_b   1.000
_cell.length_c   1.000
_cell.angle_alpha   90.00
_cell.angle_beta   90.00
_cell.angle_gamma   90.00
#
_symmetry.space_group_name_H-M   'P 1'
#
loop_
_entity.id
_entity.type
_entity.pdbx_description
1 polymer ?
#
loop_
_entity_poly.entity_id
_entity_poly.type
_entity_poly.pdbx_seq_one_letter_code
_entity_poly.pdbx_strand_id
1 'polypeptide(L)'
;APTPSAAPVSFSPPPLVSPPSAPLVPAPSLDAKPEVLEAEPGLWTPEPIGAPEPKVESAPDEVGDDGVGGETFSPAFTAAGNRHAAWVYEQVETFLEFMPVDEWSVDHETGRYRQAGREFRVDALGRLEQCGRWVWAWAEPEAWSQNPALTEQARRLREQGDRLGIRELTDPVLDLAGIADAADPEIAAEMLAWTAMGVAGARGYIGHTFSDENRVYYLAFDESIPTAEPDLGTAARYLTEGADKFEEDPSDCVLGYVEHHGWDWSRSVDGIVVSAGRLGTFTANLAADGALTGVIPNR
;
A
#
# COMPACT_ATOMS: atom_id res chain seq x y z
N ALA A 1 77.91 -21.23 31.77
CA ALA A 1 76.74 -20.36 31.57
C ALA A 1 77.00 -19.03 32.26
N PRO A 2 77.26 -18.00 31.45
CA PRO A 2 76.47 -16.78 31.54
C PRO A 2 75.93 -16.39 30.15
N THR A 3 74.71 -15.84 30.12
CA THR A 3 74.00 -15.39 28.92
C THR A 3 74.45 -13.96 28.57
N PRO A 4 74.82 -13.64 27.33
CA PRO A 4 75.07 -12.26 26.93
C PRO A 4 73.74 -11.52 26.72
N SER A 5 73.65 -10.35 27.35
CA SER A 5 72.60 -9.34 27.24
C SER A 5 72.61 -8.71 25.85
N ALA A 6 71.56 -8.92 25.06
CA ALA A 6 71.36 -8.23 23.78
C ALA A 6 70.64 -6.88 24.02
N ALA A 7 71.21 -5.81 23.46
CA ALA A 7 70.66 -4.46 23.48
C ALA A 7 69.39 -4.34 22.58
N PRO A 8 68.46 -3.41 22.88
CA PRO A 8 67.28 -3.21 22.05
C PRO A 8 67.63 -2.52 20.73
N VAL A 9 67.16 -3.11 19.63
CA VAL A 9 67.22 -2.55 18.28
C VAL A 9 66.11 -1.52 18.13
N SER A 10 66.48 -0.25 17.94
CA SER A 10 65.56 0.85 17.68
C SER A 10 65.12 0.83 16.21
N PHE A 11 63.84 0.56 15.95
CA PHE A 11 63.23 0.72 14.63
C PHE A 11 62.68 2.15 14.49
N SER A 12 63.29 2.95 13.61
CA SER A 12 62.68 4.20 13.14
C SER A 12 61.59 3.90 12.12
N PRO A 13 60.37 4.43 12.27
CA PRO A 13 59.35 4.31 11.23
C PRO A 13 59.73 5.15 10.00
N PRO A 14 59.35 4.72 8.78
CA PRO A 14 59.55 5.50 7.57
C PRO A 14 58.70 6.79 7.59
N PRO A 15 59.10 7.84 6.85
CA PRO A 15 58.32 9.07 6.77
C PRO A 15 56.95 8.81 6.12
N LEU A 16 55.91 9.40 6.71
CA LEU A 16 54.57 9.48 6.14
C LEU A 16 54.63 10.20 4.80
N VAL A 17 54.38 9.45 3.72
CA VAL A 17 54.13 10.01 2.39
C VAL A 17 52.69 10.55 2.40
N SER A 18 52.53 11.86 2.31
CA SER A 18 51.22 12.49 2.15
C SER A 18 50.55 12.00 0.86
N PRO A 19 49.27 11.58 0.89
CA PRO A 19 48.54 11.26 -0.33
C PRO A 19 48.35 12.52 -1.20
N PRO A 20 48.24 12.36 -2.53
CA PRO A 20 47.93 13.48 -3.43
C PRO A 20 46.56 14.08 -3.09
N SER A 21 46.51 15.41 -3.06
CA SER A 21 45.27 16.17 -2.89
C SER A 21 44.22 15.74 -3.92
N ALA A 22 43.11 15.18 -3.44
CA ALA A 22 41.93 14.97 -4.27
C ALA A 22 41.43 16.32 -4.82
N PRO A 23 40.90 16.37 -6.05
CA PRO A 23 40.23 17.57 -6.55
C PRO A 23 39.06 17.92 -5.62
N LEU A 24 38.99 19.19 -5.19
CA LEU A 24 37.83 19.72 -4.48
C LEU A 24 36.60 19.55 -5.37
N VAL A 25 35.75 18.60 -5.03
CA VAL A 25 34.35 18.61 -5.44
C VAL A 25 33.72 19.82 -4.73
N PRO A 26 33.07 20.75 -5.45
CA PRO A 26 32.38 21.85 -4.80
C PRO A 26 31.33 21.27 -3.84
N ALA A 27 31.34 21.76 -2.60
CA ALA A 27 30.32 21.40 -1.62
C ALA A 27 28.93 21.69 -2.22
N PRO A 28 27.94 20.79 -2.04
CA PRO A 28 26.57 21.08 -2.44
C PRO A 28 26.12 22.36 -1.71
N SER A 29 25.59 23.30 -2.48
CA SER A 29 25.11 24.58 -1.98
C SER A 29 23.95 24.31 -1.02
N LEU A 30 24.08 24.74 0.25
CA LEU A 30 23.05 24.66 1.31
C LEU A 30 21.81 25.56 1.06
N ASP A 31 21.67 26.08 -0.15
CA ASP A 31 20.62 27.04 -0.56
C ASP A 31 19.62 26.44 -1.56
N ALA A 32 19.61 25.12 -1.75
CA ALA A 32 18.52 24.47 -2.48
C ALA A 32 17.24 24.62 -1.64
N LYS A 33 16.36 25.53 -2.07
CA LYS A 33 14.99 25.61 -1.55
C LYS A 33 14.33 24.23 -1.72
N PRO A 34 13.54 23.75 -0.75
CA PRO A 34 12.75 22.54 -0.93
C PRO A 34 11.94 22.68 -2.23
N GLU A 35 11.99 21.63 -3.05
CA GLU A 35 11.22 21.56 -4.28
C GLU A 35 9.73 21.45 -3.90
N VAL A 36 9.06 22.59 -3.86
CA VAL A 36 7.60 22.67 -3.70
C VAL A 36 7.01 22.38 -5.06
N LEU A 37 6.61 21.13 -5.27
CA LEU A 37 5.80 20.76 -6.43
C LEU A 37 4.35 21.17 -6.13
N GLU A 38 3.92 22.30 -6.70
CA GLU A 38 2.52 22.71 -6.71
C GLU A 38 1.76 21.76 -7.66
N ALA A 39 0.79 21.03 -7.13
CA ALA A 39 0.03 20.03 -7.88
C ALA A 39 -1.46 20.12 -7.53
N GLU A 40 -2.31 19.91 -8.54
CA GLU A 40 -3.76 19.95 -8.41
C GLU A 40 -4.23 18.80 -7.49
N PRO A 41 -5.11 19.07 -6.50
CA PRO A 41 -5.53 18.07 -5.53
C PRO A 41 -6.49 17.05 -6.18
N GLY A 42 -5.96 15.87 -6.50
CA GLY A 42 -6.72 14.73 -7.01
C GLY A 42 -6.96 13.68 -5.93
N LEU A 43 -7.69 14.02 -4.86
CA LEU A 43 -8.19 13.01 -3.93
C LEU A 43 -9.39 12.33 -4.57
N TRP A 44 -9.24 11.05 -4.91
CA TRP A 44 -10.36 10.21 -5.31
C TRP A 44 -11.34 10.10 -4.14
N THR A 45 -12.58 10.57 -4.34
CA THR A 45 -13.72 10.21 -3.51
C THR A 45 -14.35 8.96 -4.11
N PRO A 46 -14.62 7.88 -3.35
CA PRO A 46 -15.39 6.77 -3.86
C PRO A 46 -16.73 7.27 -4.37
N GLU A 47 -17.04 7.03 -5.65
CA GLU A 47 -18.41 7.19 -6.12
C GLU A 47 -19.29 6.16 -5.39
N PRO A 48 -20.49 6.55 -4.92
CA PRO A 48 -21.41 5.57 -4.36
C PRO A 48 -21.74 4.54 -5.44
N ILE A 49 -21.51 3.26 -5.14
CA ILE A 49 -21.87 2.14 -6.01
C ILE A 49 -23.37 2.26 -6.34
N GLY A 50 -23.66 2.74 -7.54
CA GLY A 50 -25.02 2.80 -8.06
C GLY A 50 -25.59 1.39 -8.11
N ALA A 51 -26.85 1.23 -7.69
CA ALA A 51 -27.56 -0.04 -7.76
C ALA A 51 -27.39 -0.68 -9.16
N PRO A 52 -27.18 -2.00 -9.25
CA PRO A 52 -26.91 -2.66 -10.52
C PRO A 52 -28.05 -2.41 -11.50
N GLU A 53 -27.73 -1.79 -12.65
CA GLU A 53 -28.69 -1.71 -13.74
C GLU A 53 -29.05 -3.13 -14.22
N PRO A 54 -30.34 -3.41 -14.51
CA PRO A 54 -30.75 -4.72 -14.96
C PRO A 54 -30.10 -5.03 -16.32
N LYS A 55 -29.22 -6.04 -16.34
CA LYS A 55 -28.63 -6.58 -17.58
C LYS A 55 -29.74 -7.01 -18.53
N VAL A 56 -29.83 -6.33 -19.68
CA VAL A 56 -30.67 -6.74 -20.81
C VAL A 56 -30.00 -7.97 -21.44
N GLU A 57 -30.63 -9.12 -21.23
CA GLU A 57 -30.24 -10.41 -21.81
C GLU A 57 -30.28 -10.32 -23.34
N SER A 58 -29.10 -10.36 -23.97
CA SER A 58 -28.95 -10.46 -25.41
C SER A 58 -28.49 -11.87 -25.77
N ALA A 59 -29.13 -12.45 -26.79
CA ALA A 59 -28.98 -13.83 -27.24
C ALA A 59 -27.55 -14.15 -27.77
N PRO A 60 -27.15 -15.43 -27.87
CA PRO A 60 -25.76 -15.83 -28.02
C PRO A 60 -25.32 -15.74 -29.48
N ASP A 61 -24.35 -14.89 -29.77
CA ASP A 61 -23.57 -14.94 -31.01
C ASP A 61 -22.33 -15.83 -30.83
N GLU A 62 -21.97 -16.44 -31.96
CA GLU A 62 -21.12 -17.62 -32.12
C GLU A 62 -19.68 -17.46 -31.61
N VAL A 63 -19.13 -18.57 -31.12
CA VAL A 63 -17.78 -18.75 -30.58
C VAL A 63 -16.72 -18.45 -31.64
N GLY A 64 -16.16 -17.24 -31.57
CA GLY A 64 -14.81 -16.93 -32.03
C GLY A 64 -13.86 -16.86 -30.83
N ASP A 65 -13.06 -17.91 -30.64
CA ASP A 65 -11.93 -17.95 -29.71
C ASP A 65 -10.77 -17.12 -30.27
N ASP A 66 -10.92 -15.79 -30.21
CA ASP A 66 -9.83 -14.84 -30.40
C ASP A 66 -9.38 -14.37 -29.01
N GLY A 67 -8.33 -15.00 -28.50
CA GLY A 67 -7.76 -14.75 -27.17
C GLY A 67 -7.33 -13.30 -26.95
N VAL A 68 -8.27 -12.48 -26.47
CA VAL A 68 -8.02 -11.19 -25.81
C VAL A 68 -8.25 -11.37 -24.31
N GLY A 69 -7.54 -12.32 -23.71
CA GLY A 69 -7.40 -12.36 -22.25
C GLY A 69 -6.25 -11.43 -21.90
N GLY A 70 -6.54 -10.22 -21.41
CA GLY A 70 -5.52 -9.37 -20.80
C GLY A 70 -4.85 -10.09 -19.62
N GLU A 71 -3.68 -9.62 -19.22
CA GLU A 71 -3.02 -10.16 -18.02
C GLU A 71 -3.89 -9.84 -16.80
N THR A 72 -4.06 -10.76 -15.85
CA THR A 72 -4.73 -10.48 -14.58
C THR A 72 -3.69 -10.30 -13.48
N PHE A 73 -4.07 -9.65 -12.39
CA PHE A 73 -3.30 -9.75 -11.16
C PHE A 73 -3.15 -11.21 -10.74
N SER A 74 -2.04 -11.51 -10.06
CA SER A 74 -1.81 -12.86 -9.57
C SER A 74 -2.85 -13.25 -8.51
N PRO A 75 -3.22 -14.54 -8.41
CA PRO A 75 -4.11 -15.01 -7.34
C PRO A 75 -3.59 -14.71 -5.93
N ALA A 76 -2.27 -14.62 -5.75
CA ALA A 76 -1.68 -14.25 -4.47
C ALA A 76 -1.93 -12.78 -4.13
N PHE A 77 -1.91 -11.90 -5.13
CA PHE A 77 -2.23 -10.49 -4.96
C PHE A 77 -3.71 -10.27 -4.66
N THR A 78 -4.61 -10.88 -5.43
CA THR A 78 -6.06 -10.72 -5.21
C THR A 78 -6.49 -11.30 -3.87
N ALA A 79 -5.96 -12.46 -3.48
CA ALA A 79 -6.19 -13.03 -2.14
C ALA A 79 -5.68 -12.10 -1.02
N ALA A 80 -4.49 -11.51 -1.17
CA ALA A 80 -3.97 -10.57 -0.21
C ALA A 80 -4.82 -9.30 -0.12
N GLY A 81 -5.26 -8.75 -1.26
CA GLY A 81 -6.17 -7.62 -1.30
C GLY A 81 -7.50 -7.92 -0.61
N ASN A 82 -8.14 -9.04 -0.97
CA ASN A 82 -9.41 -9.50 -0.41
C ASN A 82 -9.36 -9.63 1.11
N ARG A 83 -8.32 -10.28 1.64
CA ARG A 83 -8.13 -10.45 3.08
C ARG A 83 -8.16 -9.14 3.85
N HIS A 84 -7.65 -8.06 3.27
CA HIS A 84 -7.56 -6.77 3.94
C HIS A 84 -8.69 -5.81 3.55
N ALA A 85 -9.50 -6.15 2.54
CA ALA A 85 -10.40 -5.22 1.88
C ALA A 85 -11.36 -4.51 2.85
N ALA A 86 -12.06 -5.26 3.71
CA ALA A 86 -13.05 -4.70 4.62
C ALA A 86 -12.47 -3.71 5.63
N TRP A 87 -11.32 -4.00 6.26
CA TRP A 87 -10.75 -3.08 7.24
C TRP A 87 -10.06 -1.90 6.54
N VAL A 88 -9.51 -2.10 5.34
CA VAL A 88 -8.95 -1.00 4.54
C VAL A 88 -10.05 -0.02 4.17
N TYR A 89 -11.26 -0.47 3.80
CA TYR A 89 -12.40 0.44 3.58
C TYR A 89 -12.68 1.31 4.81
N GLU A 90 -12.80 0.69 5.98
CA GLU A 90 -13.04 1.36 7.25
C GLU A 90 -11.93 2.38 7.61
N GLN A 91 -10.66 2.00 7.38
CA GLN A 91 -9.51 2.85 7.64
C GLN A 91 -9.38 4.00 6.62
N VAL A 92 -9.67 3.76 5.34
CA VAL A 92 -9.66 4.79 4.29
C VAL A 92 -10.72 5.85 4.56
N GLU A 93 -11.94 5.47 4.98
CA GLU A 93 -12.95 6.47 5.35
C GLU A 93 -12.49 7.35 6.52
N THR A 94 -11.94 6.73 7.57
CA THR A 94 -11.34 7.47 8.70
C THR A 94 -10.21 8.40 8.24
N PHE A 95 -9.37 7.94 7.30
CA PHE A 95 -8.30 8.72 6.73
C PHE A 95 -8.81 9.90 5.89
N LEU A 96 -9.85 9.70 5.08
CA LEU A 96 -10.45 10.75 4.25
C LEU A 96 -11.12 11.84 5.11
N GLU A 97 -11.79 11.47 6.20
CA GLU A 97 -12.29 12.44 7.19
C GLU A 97 -11.13 13.22 7.86
N PHE A 98 -9.98 12.56 8.03
CA PHE A 98 -8.75 13.18 8.49
C PHE A 98 -8.03 14.00 7.38
N MET A 99 -8.39 13.90 6.11
CA MET A 99 -7.67 14.57 5.03
C MET A 99 -8.59 15.42 4.16
N PRO A 100 -8.99 16.63 4.63
CA PRO A 100 -9.72 17.57 3.81
C PRO A 100 -8.95 17.90 2.54
N VAL A 101 -9.64 17.95 1.40
CA VAL A 101 -9.06 18.36 0.12
C VAL A 101 -8.52 19.79 0.24
N ASP A 102 -7.24 19.97 -0.04
CA ASP A 102 -6.55 21.25 -0.01
C ASP A 102 -5.22 21.14 -0.78
N GLU A 103 -4.50 22.24 -0.92
CA GLU A 103 -3.13 22.26 -1.42
C GLU A 103 -2.24 21.33 -0.57
N TRP A 104 -1.40 20.56 -1.26
CA TRP A 104 -0.53 19.58 -0.64
C TRP A 104 0.94 19.82 -1.02
N SER A 105 1.84 19.30 -0.19
CA SER A 105 3.27 19.20 -0.53
C SER A 105 3.89 18.02 0.19
N VAL A 106 4.96 17.47 -0.38
CA VAL A 106 5.80 16.47 0.28
C VAL A 106 7.25 16.90 0.20
N ASP A 107 7.89 16.99 1.36
CA ASP A 107 9.34 17.08 1.43
C ASP A 107 9.92 15.67 1.26
N HIS A 108 10.48 15.39 0.08
CA HIS A 108 11.04 14.07 -0.25
C HIS A 108 12.37 13.79 0.46
N GLU A 109 13.01 14.78 1.10
CA GLU A 109 14.19 14.54 1.94
C GLU A 109 13.77 14.00 3.31
N THR A 110 12.73 14.58 3.90
CA THR A 110 12.29 14.23 5.27
C THR A 110 11.11 13.26 5.33
N GLY A 111 10.42 13.03 4.20
CA GLY A 111 9.18 12.28 4.12
C GLY A 111 8.01 12.98 4.81
N ARG A 112 8.04 14.32 4.91
CA ARG A 112 6.96 15.09 5.54
C ARG A 112 5.93 15.49 4.51
N TYR A 113 4.74 14.96 4.68
CA TYR A 113 3.54 15.33 3.93
C TYR A 113 2.82 16.49 4.62
N ARG A 114 2.31 17.44 3.84
CA ARG A 114 1.48 18.56 4.32
C ARG A 114 0.24 18.71 3.45
N GLN A 115 -0.92 18.91 4.08
CA GLN A 115 -2.17 19.29 3.42
C GLN A 115 -3.15 19.81 4.47
N ALA A 116 -3.96 20.82 4.13
CA ALA A 116 -5.02 21.34 5.00
C ALA A 116 -4.55 21.71 6.42
N GLY A 117 -3.34 22.24 6.54
CA GLY A 117 -2.72 22.58 7.83
C GLY A 117 -2.26 21.39 8.69
N ARG A 118 -2.33 20.17 8.15
CA ARG A 118 -1.83 18.93 8.78
C ARG A 118 -0.43 18.62 8.26
N GLU A 119 0.40 18.04 9.12
CA GLU A 119 1.74 17.59 8.77
C GLU A 119 1.99 16.22 9.42
N PHE A 120 2.44 15.24 8.63
CA PHE A 120 2.74 13.89 9.11
C PHE A 120 3.76 13.19 8.20
N ARG A 121 4.31 12.06 8.66
CA ARG A 121 5.26 11.26 7.87
C ARG A 121 4.57 10.35 6.87
N VAL A 122 5.16 10.25 5.68
CA VAL A 122 4.79 9.30 4.63
C VAL A 122 6.01 8.57 4.08
N ASP A 123 5.77 7.41 3.51
CA ASP A 123 6.72 6.67 2.69
C ASP A 123 6.25 6.71 1.23
N ALA A 124 7.16 6.96 0.30
CA ALA A 124 6.89 6.82 -1.13
C ALA A 124 6.59 5.35 -1.43
N LEU A 125 5.48 5.13 -2.12
CA LEU A 125 5.04 3.80 -2.52
C LEU A 125 5.50 3.48 -3.94
N GLY A 126 5.19 4.37 -4.88
CA GLY A 126 5.52 4.21 -6.28
C GLY A 126 4.97 5.34 -7.14
N ARG A 127 5.25 5.24 -8.43
CA ARG A 127 4.76 6.17 -9.45
C ARG A 127 4.06 5.38 -10.55
N LEU A 128 2.90 5.87 -10.97
CA LEU A 128 2.28 5.49 -12.22
C LEU A 128 2.69 6.49 -13.30
N GLU A 129 3.32 5.99 -14.36
CA GLU A 129 3.64 6.78 -15.55
C GLU A 129 2.47 6.79 -16.52
N GLN A 130 2.37 7.85 -17.33
CA GLN A 130 1.32 8.02 -18.35
C GLN A 130 1.10 6.80 -19.26
N CYS A 131 2.15 6.03 -19.53
CA CYS A 131 2.06 4.81 -20.36
C CYS A 131 1.45 3.60 -19.62
N GLY A 132 0.98 3.76 -18.40
CA GLY A 132 0.46 2.67 -17.56
C GLY A 132 1.53 1.88 -16.82
N ARG A 133 2.79 2.34 -16.86
CA ARG A 133 3.90 1.68 -16.16
C ARG A 133 3.95 2.09 -14.70
N TRP A 134 3.84 1.13 -13.79
CA TRP A 134 4.06 1.35 -12.37
C TRP A 134 5.52 1.06 -12.01
N VAL A 135 6.14 1.98 -11.26
CA VAL A 135 7.49 1.83 -10.72
C VAL A 135 7.43 1.97 -9.21
N TRP A 136 7.86 0.95 -8.48
CA TRP A 136 7.93 1.00 -7.02
C TRP A 136 9.02 1.96 -6.55
N ALA A 137 8.76 2.68 -5.46
CA ALA A 137 9.72 3.66 -4.93
C ALA A 137 11.04 3.02 -4.47
N TRP A 138 11.00 1.78 -3.96
CA TRP A 138 12.20 1.04 -3.59
C TRP A 138 13.03 0.59 -4.81
N ALA A 139 12.44 0.59 -6.00
CA ALA A 139 13.08 0.20 -7.26
C ALA A 139 13.60 1.40 -8.06
N GLU A 140 13.15 2.63 -7.75
CA GLU A 140 13.46 3.82 -8.53
C GLU A 140 14.90 4.32 -8.28
N PRO A 141 15.84 4.17 -9.23
CA PRO A 141 17.26 4.36 -8.94
C PRO A 141 17.66 5.82 -8.65
N GLU A 142 16.93 6.79 -9.19
CA GLU A 142 17.42 8.18 -9.34
C GLU A 142 16.78 9.19 -8.37
N ALA A 143 15.72 8.84 -7.64
CA ALA A 143 15.06 9.76 -6.71
C ALA A 143 14.83 9.16 -5.31
N TRP A 144 13.92 8.19 -5.19
CA TRP A 144 13.45 7.76 -3.87
C TRP A 144 14.25 6.62 -3.26
N SER A 145 14.78 5.68 -4.06
CA SER A 145 15.53 4.55 -3.52
C SER A 145 16.82 4.95 -2.81
N GLN A 146 17.38 6.12 -3.10
CA GLN A 146 18.56 6.66 -2.43
C GLN A 146 18.25 7.32 -1.08
N ASN A 147 16.97 7.55 -0.76
CA ASN A 147 16.52 8.03 0.54
C ASN A 147 15.84 6.91 1.35
N PRO A 148 16.58 6.21 2.24
CA PRO A 148 16.01 5.17 3.08
C PRO A 148 14.85 5.65 3.96
N ALA A 149 14.84 6.93 4.34
CA ALA A 149 13.81 7.48 5.22
C ALA A 149 12.45 7.70 4.54
N LEU A 150 12.42 7.68 3.20
CA LEU A 150 11.21 7.80 2.39
C LEU A 150 10.74 6.43 1.84
N THR A 151 11.57 5.40 1.92
CA THR A 151 11.33 4.11 1.25
C THR A 151 11.51 2.91 2.19
N GLU A 152 11.43 3.14 3.50
CA GLU A 152 11.58 2.10 4.51
C GLU A 152 10.41 1.12 4.42
N GLN A 153 9.18 1.64 4.41
CA GLN A 153 7.97 0.82 4.41
C GLN A 153 7.77 0.13 3.06
N ALA A 154 8.09 0.81 1.97
CA ALA A 154 8.05 0.20 0.63
C ALA A 154 9.03 -1.00 0.51
N ARG A 155 10.21 -0.94 1.15
CA ARG A 155 11.13 -2.08 1.22
C ARG A 155 10.60 -3.21 2.09
N ARG A 156 10.01 -2.90 3.25
CA ARG A 156 9.38 -3.91 4.11
C ARG A 156 8.21 -4.59 3.41
N LEU A 157 7.42 -3.83 2.64
CA LEU A 157 6.34 -4.35 1.82
C LEU A 157 6.87 -5.34 0.77
N ARG A 158 7.99 -5.04 0.11
CA ARG A 158 8.67 -5.98 -0.78
C ARG A 158 9.09 -7.27 -0.06
N GLU A 159 9.67 -7.17 1.13
CA GLU A 159 10.05 -8.34 1.94
C GLU A 159 8.83 -9.17 2.40
N GLN A 160 7.68 -8.52 2.64
CA GLN A 160 6.41 -9.21 2.87
C GLN A 160 5.91 -9.89 1.60
N GLY A 161 5.95 -9.19 0.46
CA GLY A 161 5.59 -9.72 -0.86
C GLY A 161 6.37 -10.99 -1.20
N ASP A 162 7.69 -10.99 -0.98
CA ASP A 162 8.55 -12.17 -1.20
C ASP A 162 8.13 -13.35 -0.31
N ARG A 163 7.87 -13.09 0.99
CA ARG A 163 7.41 -14.12 1.93
C ARG A 163 6.02 -14.67 1.59
N LEU A 164 5.15 -13.85 1.02
CA LEU A 164 3.79 -14.20 0.65
C LEU A 164 3.69 -14.74 -0.80
N GLY A 165 4.76 -14.65 -1.59
CA GLY A 165 4.76 -15.04 -2.99
C GLY A 165 3.96 -14.11 -3.91
N ILE A 166 3.86 -12.82 -3.56
CA ILE A 166 3.10 -11.82 -4.31
C ILE A 166 4.04 -11.06 -5.25
N ARG A 167 4.07 -11.47 -6.53
CA ARG A 167 4.98 -10.90 -7.54
C ARG A 167 4.79 -9.39 -7.72
N GLU A 168 3.56 -8.91 -7.60
CA GLU A 168 3.20 -7.51 -7.80
C GLU A 168 3.91 -6.60 -6.80
N LEU A 169 4.21 -7.11 -5.60
CA LEU A 169 4.94 -6.37 -4.56
C LEU A 169 6.47 -6.51 -4.67
N THR A 170 6.97 -7.43 -5.51
CA THR A 170 8.39 -7.76 -5.62
C THR A 170 9.03 -7.41 -6.95
N ASP A 171 8.25 -7.34 -8.02
CA ASP A 171 8.72 -6.93 -9.34
C ASP A 171 8.93 -5.42 -9.35
N PRO A 172 10.09 -4.92 -9.78
CA PRO A 172 10.44 -3.49 -9.65
C PRO A 172 9.56 -2.57 -10.50
N VAL A 173 9.04 -3.11 -11.59
CA VAL A 173 8.26 -2.40 -12.59
C VAL A 173 7.13 -3.31 -13.05
N LEU A 174 5.92 -2.78 -13.13
CA LEU A 174 4.73 -3.49 -13.63
C LEU A 174 4.15 -2.72 -14.82
N ASP A 175 3.61 -3.46 -15.78
CA ASP A 175 2.79 -2.90 -16.86
C ASP A 175 1.32 -3.04 -16.46
N LEU A 176 0.66 -1.91 -16.19
CA LEU A 176 -0.75 -1.88 -15.77
C LEU A 176 -1.70 -1.57 -16.93
N ALA A 177 -1.20 -1.24 -18.12
CA ALA A 177 -2.05 -0.94 -19.28
C ALA A 177 -2.78 -2.16 -19.85
N GLY A 178 -2.33 -3.36 -19.51
CA GLY A 178 -2.92 -4.62 -19.97
C GLY A 178 -3.64 -5.43 -18.89
N ILE A 179 -3.88 -4.87 -17.70
CA ILE A 179 -4.48 -5.61 -16.59
C ILE A 179 -6.00 -5.70 -16.76
N ALA A 180 -6.52 -6.89 -17.04
CA ALA A 180 -7.94 -7.13 -17.32
C ALA A 180 -8.86 -6.93 -16.12
N ASP A 181 -8.32 -7.00 -14.90
CA ASP A 181 -9.08 -6.81 -13.65
C ASP A 181 -9.41 -5.34 -13.37
N ALA A 182 -8.85 -4.41 -14.14
CA ALA A 182 -9.04 -2.98 -13.99
C ALA A 182 -9.47 -2.35 -15.32
N ALA A 183 -10.33 -1.32 -15.25
CA ALA A 183 -10.80 -0.64 -16.47
C ALA A 183 -9.70 0.21 -17.13
N ASP A 184 -8.73 0.70 -16.35
CA ASP A 184 -7.60 1.50 -16.79
C ASP A 184 -6.40 1.35 -15.83
N PRO A 185 -5.20 1.86 -16.20
CA PRO A 185 -4.00 1.77 -15.36
C PRO A 185 -4.10 2.49 -14.02
N GLU A 186 -4.94 3.52 -13.90
CA GLU A 186 -5.11 4.26 -12.64
C GLU A 186 -5.85 3.39 -11.65
N ILE A 187 -6.94 2.72 -12.06
CA ILE A 187 -7.66 1.76 -11.21
C ILE A 187 -6.74 0.60 -10.79
N ALA A 188 -5.90 0.10 -11.71
CA ALA A 188 -4.92 -0.94 -11.37
C ALA A 188 -3.89 -0.45 -10.33
N ALA A 189 -3.42 0.80 -10.46
CA ALA A 189 -2.50 1.41 -9.49
C ALA A 189 -3.17 1.65 -8.13
N GLU A 190 -4.45 2.05 -8.12
CA GLU A 190 -5.24 2.17 -6.89
C GLU A 190 -5.41 0.81 -6.21
N MET A 191 -5.65 -0.28 -6.97
CA MET A 191 -5.67 -1.63 -6.40
C MET A 191 -4.31 -2.01 -5.78
N LEU A 192 -3.18 -1.66 -6.41
CA LEU A 192 -1.85 -1.84 -5.82
C LEU A 192 -1.69 -1.04 -4.53
N ALA A 193 -2.08 0.23 -4.51
CA ALA A 193 -1.98 1.08 -3.33
C ALA A 193 -2.86 0.58 -2.17
N TRP A 194 -4.08 0.13 -2.48
CA TRP A 194 -5.03 -0.46 -1.55
C TRP A 194 -4.49 -1.74 -0.92
N THR A 195 -4.05 -2.70 -1.74
CA THR A 195 -3.46 -3.95 -1.25
C THR A 195 -2.16 -3.70 -0.48
N ALA A 196 -1.34 -2.75 -0.93
CA ALA A 196 -0.13 -2.34 -0.21
C ALA A 196 -0.44 -1.75 1.17
N MET A 197 -1.44 -0.88 1.28
CA MET A 197 -1.92 -0.35 2.56
C MET A 197 -2.35 -1.50 3.49
N GLY A 198 -3.11 -2.45 2.94
CA GLY A 198 -3.53 -3.66 3.64
C GLY A 198 -2.35 -4.45 4.20
N VAL A 199 -1.46 -4.92 3.33
CA VAL A 199 -0.34 -5.78 3.70
C VAL A 199 0.66 -5.07 4.65
N ALA A 200 0.86 -3.77 4.47
CA ALA A 200 1.76 -3.00 5.31
C ALA A 200 1.14 -2.57 6.65
N GLY A 201 -0.18 -2.61 6.78
CA GLY A 201 -0.89 -2.06 7.95
C GLY A 201 -0.80 -0.53 8.03
N ALA A 202 -0.83 0.15 6.87
CA ALA A 202 -0.80 1.60 6.82
C ALA A 202 -2.15 2.20 7.28
N ARG A 203 -2.13 3.44 7.77
CA ARG A 203 -3.33 4.19 8.19
C ARG A 203 -4.01 4.92 7.03
N GLY A 204 -3.37 4.95 5.87
CA GLY A 204 -3.89 5.52 4.64
C GLY A 204 -2.90 5.35 3.51
N TYR A 205 -3.38 5.57 2.29
CA TYR A 205 -2.55 5.82 1.13
C TYR A 205 -2.99 7.13 0.47
N ILE A 206 -2.09 7.76 -0.28
CA ILE A 206 -2.34 9.04 -0.94
C ILE A 206 -1.86 8.93 -2.38
N GLY A 207 -2.71 9.26 -3.34
CA GLY A 207 -2.36 9.39 -4.75
C GLY A 207 -2.49 10.85 -5.19
N HIS A 208 -1.49 11.37 -5.91
CA HIS A 208 -1.55 12.70 -6.52
C HIS A 208 -1.02 12.72 -7.93
N THR A 209 -1.66 13.50 -8.78
CA THR A 209 -1.13 13.88 -10.10
C THR A 209 -0.07 14.97 -9.90
N PHE A 210 1.16 14.76 -10.37
CA PHE A 210 2.26 15.74 -10.18
C PHE A 210 2.86 16.28 -11.48
N SER A 211 2.38 15.81 -12.64
CA SER A 211 2.64 16.37 -13.98
C SER A 211 1.51 15.97 -14.94
N ASP A 212 1.62 16.30 -16.23
CA ASP A 212 0.62 16.10 -17.32
C ASP A 212 0.12 14.66 -17.57
N GLU A 213 0.21 13.73 -16.60
CA GLU A 213 -0.50 12.44 -16.44
C GLU A 213 0.27 11.44 -15.53
N ASN A 214 1.35 11.87 -14.86
CA ASN A 214 2.06 11.00 -13.91
C ASN A 214 1.46 11.14 -12.51
N ARG A 215 1.26 10.01 -11.84
CA ARG A 215 0.75 9.95 -10.47
C ARG A 215 1.80 9.41 -9.51
N VAL A 216 1.94 10.05 -8.36
CA VAL A 216 2.76 9.57 -7.25
C VAL A 216 1.86 9.03 -6.14
N TYR A 217 2.30 7.95 -5.51
CA TYR A 217 1.61 7.31 -4.42
C TYR A 217 2.47 7.26 -3.16
N TYR A 218 1.83 7.45 -2.01
CA TYR A 218 2.45 7.39 -0.69
C TYR A 218 1.64 6.47 0.23
N LEU A 219 2.32 5.86 1.21
CA LEU A 219 1.69 5.23 2.37
C LEU A 219 1.89 6.10 3.61
N ALA A 220 0.85 6.19 4.42
CA ALA A 220 0.84 6.99 5.64
C ALA A 220 0.75 6.09 6.88
N PHE A 221 1.77 6.16 7.74
CA PHE A 221 1.87 5.33 8.97
C PHE A 221 1.87 6.15 10.25
N ASP A 222 1.94 7.47 10.14
CA ASP A 222 2.11 8.39 11.26
C ASP A 222 1.01 8.24 12.30
N GLU A 223 1.39 8.16 13.58
CA GLU A 223 0.45 7.96 14.69
C GLU A 223 -0.52 9.13 14.89
N SER A 224 -0.22 10.30 14.31
CA SER A 224 -1.12 11.46 14.29
C SER A 224 -2.39 11.22 13.45
N ILE A 225 -2.35 10.27 12.52
CA ILE A 225 -3.51 9.87 11.71
C ILE A 225 -4.38 8.93 12.55
N PRO A 226 -5.68 9.20 12.72
CA PRO A 226 -6.57 8.33 13.48
C PRO A 226 -6.61 6.90 12.91
N THR A 227 -6.61 5.92 13.81
CA THR A 227 -7.00 4.55 13.46
C THR A 227 -8.51 4.47 13.52
N ALA A 228 -9.12 3.75 12.58
CA ALA A 228 -10.55 3.54 12.60
C ALA A 228 -10.98 2.77 13.85
N GLU A 229 -12.03 3.27 14.52
CA GLU A 229 -12.65 2.58 15.63
C GLU A 229 -13.83 1.74 15.11
N PRO A 230 -13.83 0.41 15.32
CA PRO A 230 -14.88 -0.43 14.77
C PRO A 230 -16.24 -0.14 15.40
N ASP A 231 -17.26 -0.04 14.56
CA ASP A 231 -18.68 0.05 14.96
C ASP A 231 -19.47 -1.11 14.34
N LEU A 232 -20.15 -1.91 15.17
CA LEU A 232 -21.01 -3.00 14.69
C LEU A 232 -22.19 -2.50 13.83
N GLY A 233 -22.57 -1.22 13.97
CA GLY A 233 -23.55 -0.57 13.11
C GLY A 233 -23.09 -0.41 11.66
N THR A 234 -21.78 -0.27 11.42
CA THR A 234 -21.19 -0.08 10.09
C THR A 234 -20.40 -1.29 9.61
N ALA A 235 -20.00 -2.21 10.49
CA ALA A 235 -19.22 -3.41 10.15
C ALA A 235 -19.86 -4.24 9.02
N ALA A 236 -21.20 -4.35 9.02
CA ALA A 236 -21.92 -5.05 7.95
C ALA A 236 -21.63 -4.48 6.56
N ARG A 237 -21.59 -3.14 6.46
CA ARG A 237 -21.31 -2.44 5.20
C ARG A 237 -19.89 -2.71 4.73
N TYR A 238 -18.90 -2.53 5.60
CA TYR A 238 -17.49 -2.76 5.25
C TYR A 238 -17.20 -4.21 4.85
N LEU A 239 -17.84 -5.17 5.52
CA LEU A 239 -17.70 -6.59 5.19
C LEU A 239 -18.30 -6.92 3.81
N THR A 240 -19.46 -6.35 3.48
CA THR A 240 -20.07 -6.52 2.14
C THR A 240 -19.24 -5.84 1.06
N GLU A 241 -18.92 -4.55 1.22
CA GLU A 241 -18.11 -3.79 0.25
C GLU A 241 -16.71 -4.42 0.06
N GLY A 242 -16.10 -4.88 1.15
CA GLY A 242 -14.81 -5.56 1.12
C GLY A 242 -14.87 -6.90 0.38
N ALA A 243 -15.90 -7.72 0.62
CA ALA A 243 -16.06 -9.02 -0.04
C ALA A 243 -16.29 -8.90 -1.54
N ASP A 244 -16.94 -7.82 -2.00
CA ASP A 244 -17.22 -7.59 -3.42
C ASP A 244 -16.00 -7.04 -4.19
N LYS A 245 -15.00 -6.46 -3.49
CA LYS A 245 -13.92 -5.67 -4.11
C LYS A 245 -12.99 -6.47 -5.03
N PHE A 246 -12.65 -7.70 -4.65
CA PHE A 246 -11.70 -8.54 -5.38
C PHE A 246 -12.36 -9.77 -6.03
N GLU A 247 -13.67 -9.96 -5.85
CA GLU A 247 -14.42 -11.14 -6.32
C GLU A 247 -13.79 -12.49 -5.86
N GLU A 248 -13.20 -12.49 -4.66
CA GLU A 248 -12.52 -13.63 -4.02
C GLU A 248 -13.38 -14.23 -2.89
N ASP A 249 -12.85 -15.23 -2.15
CA ASP A 249 -13.57 -15.87 -1.04
C ASP A 249 -14.02 -14.85 0.04
N PRO A 250 -15.33 -14.61 0.21
CA PRO A 250 -15.84 -13.67 1.20
C PRO A 250 -15.48 -14.07 2.64
N SER A 251 -15.30 -15.37 2.90
CA SER A 251 -14.90 -15.86 4.21
C SER A 251 -13.53 -15.32 4.62
N ASP A 252 -12.59 -15.22 3.67
CA ASP A 252 -11.23 -14.75 3.95
C ASP A 252 -11.21 -13.25 4.23
N CYS A 253 -12.03 -12.46 3.51
CA CYS A 253 -12.25 -11.04 3.80
C CYS A 253 -12.83 -10.83 5.21
N VAL A 254 -13.87 -11.60 5.58
CA VAL A 254 -14.46 -11.54 6.94
C VAL A 254 -13.42 -11.89 8.00
N LEU A 255 -12.65 -12.96 7.81
CA LEU A 255 -11.63 -13.37 8.78
C LEU A 255 -10.52 -12.33 8.90
N GLY A 256 -10.08 -11.73 7.80
CA GLY A 256 -9.08 -10.68 7.83
C GLY A 256 -9.55 -9.43 8.58
N TYR A 257 -10.82 -9.03 8.44
CA TYR A 257 -11.42 -7.94 9.24
C TYR A 257 -11.43 -8.27 10.75
N VAL A 258 -11.89 -9.48 11.09
CA VAL A 258 -12.00 -9.94 12.47
C VAL A 258 -10.62 -10.04 13.15
N GLU A 259 -9.64 -10.58 12.43
CA GLU A 259 -8.27 -10.71 12.92
C GLU A 259 -7.57 -9.35 13.04
N HIS A 260 -7.81 -8.42 12.11
CA HIS A 260 -7.30 -7.04 12.19
C HIS A 260 -7.71 -6.37 13.50
N HIS A 261 -8.98 -6.52 13.89
CA HIS A 261 -9.52 -5.98 15.14
C HIS A 261 -9.21 -6.82 16.38
N GLY A 262 -8.53 -7.95 16.23
CA GLY A 262 -8.14 -8.83 17.33
C GLY A 262 -9.32 -9.49 18.03
N TRP A 263 -10.41 -9.77 17.31
CA TRP A 263 -11.61 -10.39 17.86
C TRP A 263 -11.58 -11.91 17.80
N ASP A 264 -12.26 -12.54 18.76
CA ASP A 264 -12.43 -13.99 18.77
C ASP A 264 -13.53 -14.40 17.79
N TRP A 265 -13.35 -15.53 17.12
CA TRP A 265 -14.35 -16.07 16.21
C TRP A 265 -14.41 -17.60 16.22
N SER A 266 -15.51 -18.12 15.71
CA SER A 266 -15.71 -19.55 15.49
C SER A 266 -16.53 -19.79 14.23
N ARG A 267 -16.35 -20.97 13.61
CA ARG A 267 -17.24 -21.41 12.52
C ARG A 267 -18.52 -22.01 13.09
N SER A 268 -19.63 -21.67 12.47
CA SER A 268 -20.95 -22.28 12.67
C SER A 268 -21.44 -22.88 11.35
N VAL A 269 -22.62 -23.52 11.38
CA VAL A 269 -23.27 -24.03 10.17
C VAL A 269 -23.70 -22.89 9.25
N ASP A 270 -24.08 -21.75 9.82
CA ASP A 270 -24.66 -20.62 9.09
C ASP A 270 -23.61 -19.58 8.67
N GLY A 271 -22.36 -19.70 9.13
CA GLY A 271 -21.28 -18.78 8.82
C GLY A 271 -20.27 -18.59 9.95
N ILE A 272 -19.69 -17.39 10.06
CA ILE A 272 -18.66 -17.04 11.05
C ILE A 272 -19.31 -16.27 12.21
N VAL A 273 -19.19 -16.80 13.43
CA VAL A 273 -19.68 -16.15 14.65
C VAL A 273 -18.52 -15.41 15.31
N VAL A 274 -18.68 -14.11 15.53
CA VAL A 274 -17.65 -13.19 16.01
C VAL A 274 -18.02 -12.63 17.37
N SER A 275 -17.04 -12.59 18.28
CA SER A 275 -17.12 -11.94 19.60
C SER A 275 -16.23 -10.70 19.61
N ALA A 276 -16.83 -9.54 19.34
CA ALA A 276 -16.17 -8.23 19.29
C ALA A 276 -15.98 -7.60 20.68
N GLY A 277 -15.66 -8.43 21.69
CA GLY A 277 -15.44 -8.01 23.07
C GLY A 277 -16.59 -7.17 23.64
N ARG A 278 -16.32 -5.89 23.93
CA ARG A 278 -17.31 -4.96 24.51
C ARG A 278 -18.36 -4.46 23.52
N LEU A 279 -18.09 -4.57 22.21
CA LEU A 279 -19.02 -4.14 21.18
C LEU A 279 -20.17 -5.13 21.01
N GLY A 280 -19.98 -6.38 21.43
CA GLY A 280 -20.99 -7.43 21.39
C GLY A 280 -20.59 -8.58 20.48
N THR A 281 -21.57 -9.22 19.88
CA THR A 281 -21.39 -10.39 19.01
C THR A 281 -22.16 -10.20 17.71
N PHE A 282 -21.67 -10.76 16.61
CA PHE A 282 -22.40 -10.82 15.35
C PHE A 282 -22.10 -12.13 14.61
N THR A 283 -22.94 -12.47 13.63
CA THR A 283 -22.70 -13.58 12.71
C THR A 283 -22.62 -13.05 11.29
N ALA A 284 -21.51 -13.33 10.60
CA ALA A 284 -21.39 -13.16 9.15
C ALA A 284 -21.90 -14.45 8.48
N ASN A 285 -23.08 -14.39 7.88
CA ASN A 285 -23.75 -15.52 7.28
C ASN A 285 -23.18 -15.83 5.90
N LEU A 286 -22.86 -17.09 5.67
CA LEU A 286 -22.30 -17.56 4.40
C LEU A 286 -23.28 -18.54 3.75
N ALA A 287 -23.56 -18.36 2.47
CA ALA A 287 -24.31 -19.33 1.69
C ALA A 287 -23.48 -20.60 1.45
N ALA A 288 -24.12 -21.65 0.93
CA ALA A 288 -23.46 -22.93 0.65
C ALA A 288 -22.35 -22.83 -0.41
N ASP A 289 -22.40 -21.82 -1.27
CA ASP A 289 -21.39 -21.48 -2.27
C ASP A 289 -20.29 -20.53 -1.72
N GLY A 290 -20.38 -20.13 -0.45
CA GLY A 290 -19.42 -19.23 0.20
C GLY A 290 -19.78 -17.76 0.13
N ALA A 291 -20.87 -17.36 -0.55
CA ALA A 291 -21.24 -15.97 -0.67
C ALA A 291 -21.64 -15.36 0.69
N LEU A 292 -21.20 -14.12 0.97
CA LEU A 292 -21.65 -13.37 2.15
C LEU A 292 -23.10 -12.93 1.96
N THR A 293 -24.01 -13.49 2.75
CA THR A 293 -25.46 -13.25 2.64
C THR A 293 -25.99 -12.24 3.64
N GLY A 294 -25.20 -11.89 4.65
CA GLY A 294 -25.53 -10.85 5.60
C GLY A 294 -24.67 -10.88 6.85
N VAL A 295 -24.70 -9.78 7.59
CA VAL A 295 -24.02 -9.64 8.87
C VAL A 295 -25.07 -9.26 9.91
N ILE A 296 -25.32 -10.15 10.88
CA ILE A 296 -26.41 -10.00 11.84
C ILE A 296 -25.83 -9.80 13.25
N PRO A 297 -26.04 -8.65 13.90
CA PRO A 297 -25.72 -8.47 15.30
C PRO A 297 -26.54 -9.42 16.18
N ASN A 298 -25.86 -10.19 17.02
CA ASN A 298 -26.49 -11.05 18.02
C ASN A 298 -26.72 -10.21 19.28
N ARG A 299 -28.01 -9.99 19.61
CA ARG A 299 -28.43 -9.25 20.82
C ARG A 299 -28.31 -10.08 22.09
#